data_AF-A0A0D7W701-F1
#
_entry.id   AF-A0A0D7W701-F1
#
_cell.length_a   1.000
_cell.length_b   1.000
_cell.length_c   1.000
_cell.angle_alpha   90.00
_cell.angle_beta   90.00
_cell.angle_gamma   90.00
#
_symmetry.space_group_name_H-M   'P 1'
#
loop_
_entity.id
_entity.type
_entity.pdbx_description
1 polymer ?
#
loop_
_entity_poly.entity_id
_entity_poly.type
_entity_poly.pdbx_seq_one_letter_code
_entity_poly.pdbx_strand_id
1 'polypeptide(L)'
;EAEKQRLAEEAKKQAEAEAVAKLEQERLAEEAKAKVEAEKQRLAQEAEKALDTVMLDGVLIPVSKDKESLEMKRLTELTVNTRIDQQNLMNRLRDAVSSRQKDLADLKEENDLSEQGIYKEPKPFKSVSAENANLEAIKSEIDDVLKSQNARISELESLYKTRLKKTRNTKDEVNSYFADEIVKLKSEQAEILKTKQNLLEQLVEIKEATDFERKRRIKRAAFDNEQERYNKDRAALKAIKENTTITENTPEINDIDFGEVIPNNILIINRVTNVEAGYYLVLAVHSDTNKRDNFVRKVIQSGNKSVDFFYDVNSSKYYIYSKVYGSLTEARSAMQNNKTTLYLSKSSIVNVQN
;
A
#
# COMPACT_ATOMS: atom_id res chain seq x y z
N GLU A 1 5.37 113.63 -39.68
CA GLU A 1 5.44 113.16 -38.28
C GLU A 1 4.23 112.33 -37.83
N ALA A 2 2.99 112.74 -38.13
CA ALA A 2 1.77 112.03 -37.69
C ALA A 2 1.67 110.55 -38.16
N GLU A 3 2.10 110.24 -39.38
CA GLU A 3 2.03 108.87 -39.91
C GLU A 3 3.05 107.91 -39.26
N LYS A 4 4.23 108.42 -38.88
CA LYS A 4 5.24 107.65 -38.11
C LYS A 4 4.75 107.35 -36.69
N GLN A 5 4.03 108.26 -36.05
CA GLN A 5 3.45 108.02 -34.73
C GLN A 5 2.31 107.00 -34.78
N ARG A 6 1.45 107.06 -35.81
CA ARG A 6 0.36 106.09 -35.98
C ARG A 6 0.88 104.67 -36.23
N LEU A 7 1.89 104.51 -37.09
CA LEU A 7 2.54 103.22 -37.34
C LEU A 7 3.26 102.67 -36.11
N ALA A 8 3.86 103.53 -35.28
CA ALA A 8 4.50 103.12 -34.03
C ALA A 8 3.48 102.68 -32.97
N GLU A 9 2.33 103.35 -32.87
CA GLU A 9 1.27 102.97 -31.94
C GLU A 9 0.55 101.68 -32.37
N GLU A 10 0.35 101.48 -33.67
CA GLU A 10 -0.24 100.27 -34.24
C GLU A 10 0.70 99.06 -34.09
N ALA A 11 2.01 99.24 -34.32
CA ALA A 11 3.01 98.23 -34.04
C ALA A 11 3.09 97.88 -32.54
N LYS A 12 2.92 98.86 -31.65
CA LYS A 12 2.89 98.62 -30.21
C LYS A 12 1.65 97.83 -29.78
N LYS A 13 0.47 98.15 -30.33
CA LYS A 13 -0.77 97.40 -30.08
C LYS A 13 -0.71 95.97 -30.62
N GLN A 14 -0.10 95.75 -31.79
CA GLN A 14 0.13 94.40 -32.30
C GLN A 14 1.12 93.61 -31.42
N ALA A 15 2.20 94.24 -30.96
CA ALA A 15 3.16 93.59 -30.06
C ALA A 15 2.53 93.24 -28.70
N GLU A 16 1.69 94.12 -28.14
CA GLU A 16 0.95 93.83 -26.90
C GLU A 16 -0.10 92.71 -27.11
N ALA A 17 -0.81 92.71 -28.24
CA ALA A 17 -1.77 91.63 -28.56
C ALA A 17 -1.08 90.27 -28.76
N GLU A 18 0.08 90.23 -29.44
CA GLU A 18 0.87 89.01 -29.58
C GLU A 18 1.45 88.54 -28.25
N ALA A 19 1.89 89.45 -27.38
CA ALA A 19 2.39 89.11 -26.05
C ALA A 19 1.28 88.48 -25.19
N VAL A 20 0.07 89.05 -25.20
CA VAL A 20 -1.09 88.49 -24.50
C VAL A 20 -1.50 87.14 -25.08
N ALA A 21 -1.51 86.98 -26.40
CA ALA A 21 -1.83 85.71 -27.05
C ALA A 21 -0.84 84.59 -26.71
N LYS A 22 0.47 84.91 -26.62
CA LYS A 22 1.50 83.95 -26.20
C LYS A 22 1.34 83.54 -24.73
N LEU A 23 1.07 84.51 -23.84
CA LEU A 23 0.81 84.23 -22.43
C LEU A 23 -0.42 83.34 -22.22
N GLU A 24 -1.50 83.57 -22.98
CA GLU A 24 -2.70 82.74 -22.92
C GLU A 24 -2.43 81.31 -23.46
N GLN A 25 -1.67 81.18 -24.55
CA GLN A 25 -1.25 79.87 -25.09
C GLN A 25 -0.36 79.10 -24.11
N GLU A 26 0.60 79.77 -23.46
CA GLU A 26 1.45 79.15 -22.45
C GLU A 26 0.63 78.69 -21.24
N ARG A 27 -0.31 79.52 -20.78
CA ARG A 27 -1.23 79.16 -19.68
C ARG A 27 -2.08 77.93 -20.03
N LEU A 28 -2.63 77.87 -21.24
CA LEU A 28 -3.43 76.72 -21.70
C LEU A 28 -2.59 75.45 -21.86
N ALA A 29 -1.34 75.57 -22.34
CA ALA A 29 -0.43 74.45 -22.46
C ALA A 29 0.02 73.91 -21.10
N GLU A 30 0.23 74.80 -20.12
CA GLU A 30 0.56 74.43 -18.75
C GLU A 30 -0.63 73.80 -18.02
N GLU A 31 -1.84 74.32 -18.22
CA GLU A 31 -3.08 73.73 -17.68
C GLU A 31 -3.35 72.34 -18.27
N ALA A 32 -3.11 72.14 -19.58
CA ALA A 32 -3.22 70.84 -20.22
C ALA A 32 -2.19 69.83 -19.69
N LYS A 33 -0.93 70.26 -19.51
CA LYS A 33 0.12 69.43 -18.90
C LYS A 33 -0.21 69.07 -17.46
N ALA A 34 -0.72 70.01 -16.67
CA ALA A 34 -1.14 69.77 -15.28
C ALA A 34 -2.30 68.78 -15.20
N LYS A 35 -3.28 68.84 -16.12
CA LYS A 35 -4.38 67.88 -16.20
C LYS A 35 -3.91 66.48 -16.59
N VAL A 36 -3.03 66.35 -17.58
CA VAL A 36 -2.45 65.05 -17.99
C VAL A 36 -1.61 64.45 -16.87
N GLU A 37 -0.79 65.25 -16.19
CA GLU A 37 0.04 64.77 -15.08
C GLU A 37 -0.81 64.40 -13.85
N ALA A 38 -1.85 65.16 -13.54
CA ALA A 38 -2.80 64.82 -12.47
C ALA A 38 -3.59 63.53 -12.77
N GLU A 39 -4.00 63.31 -14.03
CA GLU A 39 -4.67 62.08 -14.44
C GLU A 39 -3.72 60.88 -14.45
N LYS A 40 -2.47 61.08 -14.86
CA LYS A 40 -1.41 60.06 -14.81
C LYS A 40 -1.03 59.69 -13.38
N GLN A 41 -0.96 60.66 -12.47
CA GLN A 41 -0.77 60.43 -11.04
C GLN A 41 -1.99 59.77 -10.40
N ARG A 42 -3.21 60.11 -10.82
CA ARG A 42 -4.44 59.44 -10.36
C ARG A 42 -4.47 57.99 -10.81
N LEU A 43 -4.17 57.70 -12.08
CA LEU A 43 -4.08 56.34 -12.62
C LEU A 43 -2.93 55.54 -11.99
N ALA A 44 -1.78 56.17 -11.71
CA ALA A 44 -0.67 55.54 -11.01
C ALA A 44 -1.02 55.24 -9.53
N GLN A 45 -1.66 56.17 -8.82
CA GLN A 45 -2.14 55.93 -7.44
C GLN A 45 -3.31 54.93 -7.39
N GLU A 46 -4.15 54.85 -8.42
CA GLU A 46 -5.24 53.88 -8.54
C GLU A 46 -4.70 52.48 -8.88
N ALA A 47 -3.64 52.40 -9.68
CA ALA A 47 -2.86 51.18 -9.92
C ALA A 47 -2.05 50.73 -8.69
N GLU A 48 -1.51 51.67 -7.91
CA GLU A 48 -0.74 51.40 -6.67
C GLU A 48 -1.65 51.06 -5.46
N LYS A 49 -2.96 51.36 -5.53
CA LYS A 49 -3.89 51.14 -4.41
C LYS A 49 -4.68 49.83 -4.44
N ALA A 50 -4.68 49.05 -5.53
CA ALA A 50 -5.61 47.92 -5.69
C ALA A 50 -5.01 46.50 -5.59
N LEU A 51 -3.70 46.31 -5.77
CA LEU A 51 -3.09 44.97 -5.78
C LEU A 51 -1.67 44.98 -5.21
N ASP A 52 -1.46 44.29 -4.09
CA ASP A 52 -0.12 43.94 -3.61
C ASP A 52 0.25 42.57 -4.19
N THR A 53 1.33 42.47 -4.96
CA THR A 53 1.88 41.17 -5.37
C THR A 53 2.89 40.68 -4.34
N VAL A 54 2.70 39.48 -3.80
CA VAL A 54 3.63 38.87 -2.84
C VAL A 54 4.28 37.64 -3.46
N MET A 55 5.60 37.53 -3.37
CA MET A 55 6.32 36.32 -3.79
C MET A 55 6.15 35.21 -2.75
N LEU A 56 5.60 34.08 -3.17
CA LEU A 56 5.55 32.84 -2.40
C LEU A 56 6.15 31.71 -3.25
N ASP A 57 7.21 31.07 -2.75
CA ASP A 57 7.89 29.97 -3.45
C ASP A 57 8.31 30.32 -4.90
N GLY A 58 8.73 31.57 -5.12
CA GLY A 58 9.12 32.08 -6.44
C GLY A 58 7.97 32.46 -7.37
N VAL A 59 6.71 32.35 -6.92
CA VAL A 59 5.51 32.73 -7.69
C VAL A 59 4.92 34.03 -7.16
N LEU A 60 4.59 34.96 -8.06
CA LEU A 60 3.89 36.20 -7.73
C LEU A 60 2.40 35.90 -7.49
N ILE A 61 1.95 36.12 -6.25
CA ILE A 61 0.55 35.98 -5.86
C ILE A 61 -0.10 37.36 -5.89
N PRO A 62 -1.13 37.58 -6.72
CA PRO A 62 -1.94 38.79 -6.67
C PRO A 62 -2.78 38.80 -5.38
N VAL A 63 -2.62 39.83 -4.55
CA VAL A 63 -3.35 40.00 -3.30
C VAL A 63 -4.02 41.37 -3.29
N SER A 64 -5.33 41.40 -3.04
CA SER A 64 -6.06 42.65 -2.78
C SER A 64 -6.22 42.87 -1.27
N LYS A 65 -6.55 44.11 -0.87
CA LYS A 65 -6.62 44.51 0.55
C LYS A 65 -7.86 43.99 1.30
N ASP A 66 -8.79 43.34 0.62
CA ASP A 66 -9.94 42.73 1.28
C ASP A 66 -9.57 41.50 2.10
N LYS A 67 -10.41 41.25 3.10
CA LYS A 67 -10.23 40.16 4.05
C LYS A 67 -10.09 38.80 3.36
N GLU A 68 -10.93 38.51 2.37
CA GLU A 68 -10.92 37.23 1.67
C GLU A 68 -9.59 37.00 0.94
N SER A 69 -9.09 38.00 0.20
CA SER A 69 -7.80 37.86 -0.49
C SER A 69 -6.63 37.64 0.46
N LEU A 70 -6.62 38.30 1.63
CA LEU A 70 -5.57 38.10 2.64
C LEU A 70 -5.65 36.71 3.28
N GLU A 71 -6.85 36.20 3.55
CA GLU A 71 -7.06 34.85 4.09
C GLU A 71 -6.71 33.76 3.06
N MET A 72 -7.09 33.94 1.79
CA MET A 72 -6.70 33.04 0.71
C MET A 72 -5.18 32.96 0.56
N LYS A 73 -4.49 34.11 0.59
CA LYS A 73 -3.02 34.16 0.59
C LYS A 73 -2.42 33.32 1.73
N ARG A 74 -2.90 33.51 2.96
CA ARG A 74 -2.43 32.76 4.14
C ARG A 74 -2.67 31.25 3.99
N LEU A 75 -3.82 30.83 3.46
CA LEU A 75 -4.09 29.41 3.21
C LEU A 75 -3.16 28.83 2.14
N THR A 76 -2.84 29.59 1.09
CA THR A 76 -1.88 29.16 0.07
C THR A 76 -0.47 29.03 0.65
N GLU A 77 -0.03 29.94 1.53
CA GLU A 77 1.24 29.83 2.27
C GLU A 77 1.32 28.52 3.07
N LEU A 78 0.25 28.20 3.82
CA LEU A 78 0.19 26.96 4.61
C LEU A 78 0.17 25.70 3.73
N THR A 79 -0.42 25.81 2.53
CA THR A 79 -0.49 24.71 1.57
C THR A 79 0.89 24.36 0.99
N VAL A 80 1.73 25.35 0.70
CA VAL A 80 3.10 25.13 0.21
C VAL A 80 3.93 24.33 1.22
N ASN A 81 3.89 24.70 2.50
CA ASN A 81 4.64 23.98 3.54
C ASN A 81 4.20 22.51 3.66
N THR A 82 2.90 22.26 3.61
CA THR A 82 2.36 20.88 3.68
C THR A 82 2.68 20.05 2.43
N ARG A 83 2.89 20.69 1.27
CA ARG A 83 3.36 20.00 0.05
C ARG A 83 4.74 19.34 0.28
N ILE A 84 5.64 19.99 1.02
CA ILE A 84 6.97 19.43 1.36
C ILE A 84 6.82 18.20 2.24
N ASP A 85 6.02 18.29 3.30
CA ASP A 85 5.76 17.15 4.20
C ASP A 85 5.14 15.98 3.44
N GLN A 86 4.16 16.26 2.58
CA GLN A 86 3.50 15.26 1.75
C GLN A 86 4.49 14.57 0.81
N GLN A 87 5.38 15.31 0.15
CA GLN A 87 6.40 14.75 -0.72
C GLN A 87 7.39 13.86 0.04
N ASN A 88 7.83 14.30 1.22
CA ASN A 88 8.74 13.53 2.08
C ASN A 88 8.11 12.22 2.52
N LEU A 89 6.83 12.24 2.93
CA LEU A 89 6.09 11.03 3.29
C LEU A 89 5.92 10.08 2.10
N MET A 90 5.60 10.62 0.91
CA MET A 90 5.50 9.81 -0.31
C MET A 90 6.84 9.18 -0.71
N ASN A 91 7.96 9.89 -0.52
CA ASN A 91 9.30 9.32 -0.73
C ASN A 91 9.59 8.19 0.26
N ARG A 92 9.31 8.37 1.55
CA ARG A 92 9.45 7.31 2.57
C ARG A 92 8.62 6.07 2.22
N LEU A 93 7.40 6.25 1.69
CA LEU A 93 6.58 5.13 1.22
C LEU A 93 7.22 4.42 0.02
N ARG A 94 7.70 5.17 -0.99
CA ARG A 94 8.42 4.60 -2.15
C ARG A 94 9.66 3.80 -1.73
N ASP A 95 10.44 4.33 -0.79
CA ASP A 95 11.64 3.66 -0.27
C ASP A 95 11.27 2.35 0.45
N ALA A 96 10.18 2.35 1.22
CA ALA A 96 9.67 1.14 1.86
C ALA A 96 9.26 0.09 0.82
N VAL A 97 8.54 0.47 -0.25
CA VAL A 97 8.21 -0.44 -1.36
C VAL A 97 9.47 -0.98 -2.03
N SER A 98 10.43 -0.12 -2.34
CA SER A 98 11.70 -0.50 -2.96
C SER A 98 12.50 -1.49 -2.11
N SER A 99 12.57 -1.27 -0.79
CA SER A 99 13.21 -2.22 0.13
C SER A 99 12.54 -3.59 0.09
N ARG A 100 11.20 -3.64 0.12
CA ARG A 100 10.46 -4.92 0.06
C ARG A 100 10.62 -5.63 -1.27
N GLN A 101 10.64 -4.87 -2.37
CA GLN A 101 10.91 -5.41 -3.69
C GLN A 101 12.31 -6.03 -3.77
N LYS A 102 13.31 -5.37 -3.17
CA LYS A 102 14.67 -5.90 -3.08
C LYS A 102 14.72 -7.18 -2.23
N ASP A 103 14.08 -7.19 -1.07
CA ASP A 103 14.02 -8.38 -0.21
C ASP A 103 13.36 -9.58 -0.93
N LEU A 104 12.31 -9.33 -1.73
CA LEU A 104 11.69 -10.36 -2.57
C LEU A 104 12.65 -10.86 -3.67
N ALA A 105 13.34 -9.96 -4.36
CA ALA A 105 14.30 -10.35 -5.39
C ALA A 105 15.46 -11.19 -4.81
N ASP A 106 15.96 -10.79 -3.64
CA ASP A 106 16.99 -11.51 -2.92
C ASP A 106 16.51 -12.92 -2.52
N LEU A 107 15.28 -13.05 -2.03
CA LEU A 107 14.69 -14.35 -1.68
C LEU A 107 14.51 -15.27 -2.89
N LYS A 108 14.11 -14.71 -4.04
CA LYS A 108 14.03 -15.46 -5.30
C LYS A 108 15.39 -15.98 -5.73
N GLU A 109 16.40 -15.12 -5.72
CA GLU A 109 17.77 -15.49 -6.08
C GLU A 109 18.33 -16.57 -5.14
N GLU A 110 18.13 -16.42 -3.82
CA GLU A 110 18.52 -17.44 -2.83
C GLU A 110 17.84 -18.79 -3.11
N ASN A 111 16.54 -18.78 -3.40
CA ASN A 111 15.80 -20.00 -3.71
C ASN A 111 16.29 -20.65 -5.02
N ASP A 112 16.48 -19.86 -6.08
CA ASP A 112 16.89 -20.35 -7.40
C ASP A 112 18.32 -20.93 -7.38
N LEU A 113 19.27 -20.25 -6.72
CA LEU A 113 20.64 -20.74 -6.53
C LEU A 113 20.65 -22.01 -5.70
N SER A 114 19.88 -22.01 -4.61
CA SER A 114 19.73 -23.20 -3.79
C SER A 114 19.23 -24.37 -4.64
N GLU A 115 18.29 -24.17 -5.56
CA GLU A 115 17.73 -25.24 -6.41
C GLU A 115 18.74 -25.82 -7.39
N GLN A 116 19.75 -25.03 -7.74
CA GLN A 116 20.91 -25.48 -8.51
C GLN A 116 21.98 -26.16 -7.64
N GLY A 117 21.74 -26.30 -6.33
CA GLY A 117 22.70 -26.84 -5.37
C GLY A 117 23.81 -25.85 -4.99
N ILE A 118 23.66 -24.57 -5.33
CA ILE A 118 24.64 -23.52 -5.05
C ILE A 118 24.29 -22.89 -3.71
N TYR A 119 25.17 -23.07 -2.72
CA TYR A 119 25.01 -22.46 -1.41
C TYR A 119 25.34 -20.96 -1.46
N LYS A 120 24.40 -20.14 -0.98
CA LYS A 120 24.59 -18.71 -0.71
C LYS A 120 24.31 -18.45 0.75
N GLU A 121 25.17 -17.67 1.40
CA GLU A 121 25.02 -17.33 2.82
C GLU A 121 23.69 -16.57 3.04
N PRO A 122 22.83 -17.00 3.99
CA PRO A 122 21.58 -16.31 4.27
C PRO A 122 21.82 -14.87 4.70
N LYS A 123 21.03 -13.93 4.16
CA LYS A 123 21.13 -12.53 4.58
C LYS A 123 20.73 -12.35 6.05
N PRO A 124 21.31 -11.34 6.74
CA PRO A 124 20.93 -11.01 8.11
C PRO A 124 19.42 -10.80 8.26
N PHE A 125 18.86 -11.31 9.36
CA PHE A 125 17.44 -11.16 9.65
C PHE A 125 17.09 -9.69 9.89
N LYS A 126 16.10 -9.18 9.14
CA LYS A 126 15.47 -7.88 9.40
C LYS A 126 14.18 -8.10 10.18
N SER A 127 13.91 -7.23 11.15
CA SER A 127 12.70 -7.30 11.96
C SER A 127 11.47 -6.90 11.15
N VAL A 128 10.70 -7.90 10.70
CA VAL A 128 9.44 -7.70 9.97
C VAL A 128 8.44 -6.88 10.79
N SER A 129 8.40 -7.05 12.11
CA SER A 129 7.48 -6.31 12.98
C SER A 129 7.78 -4.82 13.01
N ALA A 130 9.06 -4.44 13.12
CA ALA A 130 9.47 -3.04 13.14
C ALA A 130 9.22 -2.37 11.78
N GLU A 131 9.54 -3.05 10.67
CA GLU A 131 9.27 -2.53 9.34
C GLU A 131 7.78 -2.36 9.05
N ASN A 132 6.94 -3.30 9.52
CA ASN A 132 5.49 -3.19 9.38
C ASN A 132 4.95 -2.01 10.21
N ALA A 133 5.41 -1.84 11.45
CA ALA A 133 5.00 -0.71 12.29
C ALA A 133 5.36 0.64 11.64
N ASN A 134 6.57 0.76 11.10
CA ASN A 134 7.01 1.96 10.38
C ASN A 134 6.16 2.22 9.12
N LEU A 135 5.81 1.16 8.38
CA LEU A 135 4.97 1.28 7.19
C LEU A 135 3.56 1.76 7.54
N GLU A 136 2.94 1.21 8.58
CA GLU A 136 1.62 1.66 9.04
C GLU A 136 1.64 3.10 9.56
N ALA A 137 2.71 3.51 10.25
CA ALA A 137 2.91 4.90 10.65
C ALA A 137 2.97 5.84 9.43
N ILE A 138 3.77 5.50 8.41
CA ILE A 138 3.87 6.28 7.17
C ILE A 138 2.49 6.40 6.49
N LYS A 139 1.73 5.30 6.40
CA LYS A 139 0.38 5.32 5.80
C LYS A 139 -0.55 6.28 6.54
N SER A 140 -0.56 6.21 7.88
CA SER A 140 -1.37 7.08 8.74
C SER A 140 -0.97 8.55 8.59
N GLU A 141 0.33 8.85 8.64
CA GLU A 141 0.85 10.21 8.45
C GLU A 141 0.43 10.79 7.09
N ILE A 142 0.47 9.99 6.03
CA ILE A 142 0.00 10.41 4.70
C ILE A 142 -1.51 10.68 4.71
N ASP A 143 -2.32 9.83 5.35
CA ASP A 143 -3.77 10.03 5.45
C ASP A 143 -4.14 11.31 6.21
N ASP A 144 -3.44 11.60 7.31
CA ASP A 144 -3.66 12.79 8.10
C ASP A 144 -3.30 14.07 7.32
N VAL A 145 -2.16 14.04 6.61
CA VAL A 145 -1.73 15.14 5.74
C VAL A 145 -2.71 15.35 4.58
N LEU A 146 -3.13 14.29 3.89
CA LEU A 146 -4.13 14.36 2.83
C LEU A 146 -5.45 14.96 3.33
N LYS A 147 -5.91 14.53 4.51
CA LYS A 147 -7.16 15.03 5.11
C LYS A 147 -7.05 16.51 5.44
N SER A 148 -5.94 16.93 6.07
CA SER A 148 -5.69 18.33 6.39
C SER A 148 -5.64 19.20 5.13
N GLN A 149 -4.94 18.72 4.09
CA GLN A 149 -4.77 19.42 2.83
C GLN A 149 -6.10 19.57 2.07
N ASN A 150 -6.92 18.51 2.02
CA ASN A 150 -8.26 18.57 1.43
C ASN A 150 -9.19 19.54 2.17
N ALA A 151 -9.10 19.62 3.50
CA ALA A 151 -9.87 20.58 4.28
C ALA A 151 -9.48 22.02 3.95
N ARG A 152 -8.17 22.31 3.84
CA ARG A 152 -7.67 23.64 3.46
C ARG A 152 -8.06 24.04 2.04
N ILE A 153 -7.98 23.12 1.08
CA ILE A 153 -8.45 23.37 -0.29
C ILE A 153 -9.95 23.71 -0.27
N SER A 154 -10.74 22.99 0.52
CA SER A 154 -12.18 23.26 0.64
C SER A 154 -12.46 24.64 1.27
N GLU A 155 -11.67 25.05 2.24
CA GLU A 155 -11.74 26.40 2.85
C GLU A 155 -11.35 27.49 1.84
N LEU A 156 -10.26 27.29 1.11
CA LEU A 156 -9.79 28.18 0.04
C LEU A 156 -10.87 28.35 -1.05
N GLU A 157 -11.53 27.27 -1.44
CA GLU A 157 -12.67 27.31 -2.37
C GLU A 157 -13.86 28.09 -1.85
N SER A 158 -14.16 27.98 -0.55
CA SER A 158 -15.25 28.71 0.08
C SER A 158 -14.96 30.21 0.12
N LEU A 159 -13.73 30.60 0.46
CA LEU A 159 -13.28 31.99 0.46
C LEU A 159 -13.29 32.58 -0.95
N TYR A 160 -12.78 31.83 -1.94
CA TYR A 160 -12.84 32.23 -3.34
C TYR A 160 -14.27 32.47 -3.81
N LYS A 161 -15.21 31.54 -3.53
CA LYS A 161 -16.64 31.71 -3.87
C LYS A 161 -17.27 32.90 -3.17
N THR A 162 -16.85 33.20 -1.93
CA THR A 162 -17.34 34.35 -1.17
C THR A 162 -16.85 35.65 -1.79
N ARG A 163 -15.56 35.72 -2.13
CA ARG A 163 -14.96 36.87 -2.81
C ARG A 163 -15.60 37.11 -4.17
N LEU A 164 -15.80 36.07 -4.98
CA LEU A 164 -16.41 36.16 -6.30
C LEU A 164 -17.84 36.78 -6.26
N LYS A 165 -18.59 36.54 -5.18
CA LYS A 165 -19.91 37.16 -4.99
C LYS A 165 -19.83 38.66 -4.68
N LYS A 166 -18.80 39.10 -3.96
CA LYS A 166 -18.55 40.50 -3.54
C LYS A 166 -17.91 41.32 -4.66
N THR A 167 -16.94 40.72 -5.35
CA THR A 167 -16.14 41.35 -6.40
C THR A 167 -16.49 40.70 -7.74
N ARG A 168 -17.58 41.18 -8.37
CA ARG A 168 -18.10 40.64 -9.64
C ARG A 168 -17.41 41.23 -10.86
N ASN A 169 -16.08 41.28 -10.86
CA ASN A 169 -15.28 41.73 -11.99
C ASN A 169 -14.66 40.52 -12.70
N THR A 170 -14.97 40.35 -13.98
CA THR A 170 -14.45 39.24 -14.82
C THR A 170 -12.98 39.39 -15.20
N LYS A 171 -12.38 40.55 -14.91
CA LYS A 171 -10.95 40.84 -15.11
C LYS A 171 -10.19 40.97 -13.78
N ASP A 172 -10.74 40.46 -12.68
CA ASP A 172 -10.07 40.50 -11.37
C ASP A 172 -8.92 39.48 -11.32
N GLU A 173 -7.68 39.98 -11.30
CA GLU A 173 -6.47 39.15 -11.33
C GLU A 173 -6.37 38.19 -10.12
N VAL A 174 -6.85 38.62 -8.96
CA VAL A 174 -6.89 37.80 -7.73
C VAL A 174 -7.81 36.60 -7.93
N ASN A 175 -9.04 36.83 -8.39
CA ASN A 175 -10.00 35.75 -8.65
C ASN A 175 -9.49 34.78 -9.71
N SER A 176 -8.91 35.29 -10.81
CA SER A 176 -8.33 34.44 -11.86
C SER A 176 -7.20 33.55 -11.32
N TYR A 177 -6.26 34.13 -10.56
CA TYR A 177 -5.17 33.38 -9.96
C TYR A 177 -5.67 32.27 -9.01
N PHE A 178 -6.55 32.60 -8.07
CA PHE A 178 -7.01 31.63 -7.08
C PHE A 178 -7.90 30.55 -7.70
N ALA A 179 -8.64 30.84 -8.78
CA ALA A 179 -9.36 29.83 -9.54
C ALA A 179 -8.40 28.76 -10.09
N ASP A 180 -7.31 29.19 -10.72
CA ASP A 180 -6.30 28.29 -11.29
C ASP A 180 -5.53 27.53 -10.20
N GLU A 181 -5.13 28.20 -9.12
CA GLU A 181 -4.40 27.58 -8.02
C GLU A 181 -5.25 26.52 -7.31
N ILE A 182 -6.56 26.76 -7.11
CA ILE A 182 -7.48 25.75 -6.57
C ILE A 182 -7.53 24.50 -7.46
N VAL A 183 -7.65 24.68 -8.78
CA VAL A 183 -7.70 23.56 -9.74
C VAL A 183 -6.39 22.77 -9.70
N LYS A 184 -5.25 23.47 -9.68
CA LYS A 184 -3.93 22.86 -9.55
C LYS A 184 -3.80 22.05 -8.25
N LEU A 185 -4.15 22.64 -7.12
CA LEU A 185 -4.10 21.97 -5.81
C LEU A 185 -4.95 20.71 -5.76
N LYS A 186 -6.14 20.74 -6.36
CA LYS A 186 -7.02 19.56 -6.48
C LYS A 186 -6.40 18.48 -7.36
N SER A 187 -5.81 18.86 -8.49
CA SER A 187 -5.12 17.93 -9.39
C SER A 187 -3.93 17.27 -8.70
N GLU A 188 -3.11 18.04 -7.99
CA GLU A 188 -1.97 17.53 -7.21
C GLU A 188 -2.44 16.52 -6.14
N GLN A 189 -3.52 16.82 -5.41
CA GLN A 189 -4.08 15.87 -4.44
C GLN A 189 -4.57 14.57 -5.09
N ALA A 190 -5.23 14.66 -6.24
CA ALA A 190 -5.69 13.47 -6.98
C ALA A 190 -4.53 12.60 -7.45
N GLU A 191 -3.44 13.20 -7.92
CA GLU A 191 -2.23 12.47 -8.33
C GLU A 191 -1.54 11.78 -7.16
N ILE A 192 -1.48 12.43 -6.00
CA ILE A 192 -0.89 11.84 -4.79
C ILE A 192 -1.73 10.68 -4.28
N LEU A 193 -3.07 10.81 -4.28
CA LEU A 193 -3.99 9.71 -3.95
C LEU A 193 -3.79 8.51 -4.87
N LYS A 194 -3.71 8.75 -6.19
CA LYS A 194 -3.46 7.70 -7.19
C LYS A 194 -2.10 7.02 -6.95
N THR A 195 -1.06 7.81 -6.72
CA THR A 195 0.28 7.28 -6.45
C THR A 195 0.31 6.46 -5.18
N LYS A 196 -0.35 6.92 -4.11
CA LYS A 196 -0.50 6.16 -2.86
C LYS A 196 -1.18 4.82 -3.12
N GLN A 197 -2.31 4.81 -3.84
CA GLN A 197 -3.04 3.57 -4.16
C GLN A 197 -2.15 2.58 -4.91
N ASN A 198 -1.45 3.02 -5.95
CA ASN A 198 -0.54 2.17 -6.71
C ASN A 198 0.57 1.56 -5.84
N LEU A 199 1.16 2.34 -4.93
CA LEU A 199 2.21 1.85 -4.01
C LEU A 199 1.65 0.84 -3.01
N LEU A 200 0.41 1.00 -2.56
CA LEU A 200 -0.27 0.05 -1.68
C LEU A 200 -0.58 -1.27 -2.40
N GLU A 201 -1.03 -1.21 -3.65
CA GLU A 201 -1.25 -2.39 -4.49
C GLU A 201 0.05 -3.16 -4.71
N GLN A 202 1.15 -2.47 -5.04
CA GLN A 202 2.48 -3.09 -5.14
C GLN A 202 2.91 -3.79 -3.85
N LEU A 203 2.62 -3.22 -2.67
CA LEU A 203 2.93 -3.88 -1.39
C LEU A 203 2.15 -5.17 -1.19
N VAL A 204 0.89 -5.23 -1.65
CA VAL A 204 0.08 -6.45 -1.60
C VAL A 204 0.68 -7.51 -2.51
N GLU A 205 0.99 -7.16 -3.76
CA GLU A 205 1.62 -8.07 -4.73
C GLU A 205 2.96 -8.61 -4.23
N ILE A 206 3.83 -7.73 -3.69
CA ILE A 206 5.11 -8.12 -3.11
C ILE A 206 4.92 -9.10 -1.95
N LYS A 207 3.93 -8.86 -1.09
CA LYS A 207 3.61 -9.73 0.04
C LYS A 207 3.20 -11.13 -0.45
N GLU A 208 2.28 -11.21 -1.41
CA GLU A 208 1.82 -12.48 -1.97
C GLU A 208 2.97 -13.26 -2.64
N ALA A 209 3.80 -12.58 -3.42
CA ALA A 209 4.98 -13.18 -4.04
C ALA A 209 6.02 -13.64 -2.99
N THR A 210 6.22 -12.88 -1.92
CA THR A 210 7.11 -13.26 -0.82
C THR A 210 6.61 -14.51 -0.10
N ASP A 211 5.31 -14.58 0.17
CA ASP A 211 4.70 -15.75 0.81
C ASP A 211 4.77 -16.99 -0.07
N PHE A 212 4.67 -16.83 -1.39
CA PHE A 212 4.90 -17.91 -2.35
C PHE A 212 6.34 -18.45 -2.26
N GLU A 213 7.34 -17.57 -2.34
CA GLU A 213 8.75 -17.98 -2.27
C GLU A 213 9.12 -18.62 -0.92
N ARG A 214 8.54 -18.13 0.19
CA ARG A 214 8.69 -18.77 1.51
C ARG A 214 8.12 -20.19 1.51
N LYS A 215 6.92 -20.38 0.96
CA LYS A 215 6.30 -21.71 0.85
C LYS A 215 7.12 -22.65 -0.04
N ARG A 216 7.69 -22.16 -1.14
CA ARG A 216 8.59 -22.91 -2.02
C ARG A 216 9.81 -23.42 -1.24
N ARG A 217 10.47 -22.54 -0.49
CA ARG A 217 11.63 -22.91 0.35
C ARG A 217 11.28 -23.95 1.43
N ILE A 218 10.13 -23.79 2.10
CA ILE A 218 9.67 -24.74 3.13
C ILE A 218 9.39 -26.11 2.53
N LYS A 219 8.66 -26.17 1.41
CA LYS A 219 8.36 -27.42 0.72
C LYS A 219 9.64 -28.16 0.31
N ARG A 220 10.61 -27.42 -0.21
CA ARG A 220 11.89 -28.01 -0.58
C ARG A 220 12.69 -28.51 0.61
N ALA A 221 12.82 -27.72 1.68
CA ALA A 221 13.48 -28.17 2.89
C ALA A 221 12.82 -29.44 3.48
N ALA A 222 11.50 -29.58 3.32
CA ALA A 222 10.79 -30.80 3.70
C ALA A 222 11.12 -32.00 2.80
N PHE A 223 11.31 -31.78 1.49
CA PHE A 223 11.67 -32.80 0.50
C PHE A 223 13.15 -33.23 0.61
N ASP A 224 14.08 -32.27 0.66
CA ASP A 224 15.52 -32.54 0.79
C ASP A 224 15.85 -33.33 2.07
N ASN A 225 15.01 -33.18 3.11
CA ASN A 225 15.16 -33.89 4.37
C ASN A 225 14.19 -35.06 4.57
N GLU A 226 13.53 -35.52 3.50
CA GLU A 226 12.52 -36.59 3.56
C GLU A 226 13.10 -37.91 4.05
N GLN A 227 14.33 -38.25 3.66
CA GLN A 227 14.98 -39.49 4.12
C GLN A 227 15.36 -39.42 5.62
N GLU A 228 15.87 -38.29 6.11
CA GLU A 228 16.18 -38.13 7.53
C GLU A 228 14.90 -38.16 8.37
N ARG A 229 13.82 -37.52 7.89
CA ARG A 229 12.49 -37.60 8.50
C ARG A 229 11.99 -39.03 8.57
N TYR A 230 12.02 -39.75 7.44
CA TYR A 230 11.61 -41.15 7.39
C TYR A 230 12.36 -41.99 8.43
N ASN A 231 13.68 -41.83 8.52
CA ASN A 231 14.51 -42.55 9.50
C ASN A 231 14.10 -42.22 10.96
N LYS A 232 13.84 -40.95 11.28
CA LYS A 232 13.35 -40.53 12.60
C LYS A 232 11.97 -41.11 12.91
N ASP A 233 11.07 -41.10 11.94
CA ASP A 233 9.72 -41.63 12.05
C ASP A 233 9.72 -43.14 12.28
N ARG A 234 10.56 -43.88 11.55
CA ARG A 234 10.75 -45.33 11.78
C ARG A 234 11.30 -45.61 13.18
N ALA A 235 12.25 -44.81 13.66
CA ALA A 235 12.81 -44.94 15.00
C ALA A 235 11.76 -44.66 16.09
N ALA A 236 10.95 -43.61 15.92
CA ALA A 236 9.86 -43.27 16.83
C ALA A 236 8.80 -44.38 16.88
N LEU A 237 8.36 -44.88 15.71
CA LEU A 237 7.40 -45.98 15.64
C LEU A 237 7.94 -47.24 16.34
N LYS A 238 9.22 -47.58 16.12
CA LYS A 238 9.87 -48.71 16.77
C LYS A 238 9.85 -48.53 18.30
N ALA A 239 10.27 -47.37 18.80
CA ALA A 239 10.25 -47.06 20.23
C ALA A 239 8.84 -47.12 20.83
N ILE A 240 7.81 -46.65 20.12
CA ILE A 240 6.42 -46.74 20.58
C ILE A 240 5.97 -48.21 20.64
N LYS A 241 6.27 -49.01 19.62
CA LYS A 241 5.93 -50.44 19.60
C LYS A 241 6.61 -51.25 20.70
N GLU A 242 7.84 -50.90 21.06
CA GLU A 242 8.62 -51.57 22.12
C GLU A 242 8.18 -51.17 23.53
N ASN A 243 7.85 -49.89 23.74
CA ASN A 243 7.55 -49.35 25.09
C ASN A 243 6.07 -49.31 25.46
N THR A 244 5.17 -49.62 24.52
CA THR A 244 3.72 -49.57 24.78
C THR A 244 3.20 -50.94 25.15
N THR A 245 2.76 -51.10 26.40
CA THR A 245 2.07 -52.30 26.88
C THR A 245 0.58 -52.26 26.55
N ILE A 246 0.01 -53.44 26.29
CA ILE A 246 -1.44 -53.60 26.11
C ILE A 246 -2.12 -53.36 27.47
N THR A 247 -3.23 -52.64 27.49
CA THR A 247 -4.02 -52.35 28.69
C THR A 247 -5.37 -53.07 28.61
N GLU A 248 -5.85 -53.64 29.72
CA GLU A 248 -7.16 -54.29 29.78
C GLU A 248 -8.33 -53.30 29.68
N ASN A 249 -8.11 -52.04 30.08
CA ASN A 249 -9.08 -50.97 29.91
C ASN A 249 -9.07 -50.48 28.46
N THR A 250 -10.17 -50.73 27.74
CA THR A 250 -10.36 -50.23 26.37
C THR A 250 -10.63 -48.72 26.42
N PRO A 251 -9.90 -47.88 25.68
CA PRO A 251 -10.14 -46.43 25.63
C PRO A 251 -11.56 -46.10 25.16
N GLU A 252 -12.14 -44.99 25.61
CA GLU A 252 -13.41 -44.52 25.06
C GLU A 252 -13.22 -43.83 23.71
N ILE A 253 -14.25 -43.84 22.86
CA ILE A 253 -14.19 -43.21 21.53
C ILE A 253 -13.91 -41.71 21.59
N ASN A 254 -14.44 -41.05 22.63
CA ASN A 254 -14.32 -39.61 22.84
C ASN A 254 -12.88 -39.20 23.20
N ASP A 255 -12.08 -40.14 23.70
CA ASP A 255 -10.67 -39.89 24.03
C ASP A 255 -9.75 -40.04 22.82
N ILE A 256 -10.26 -40.40 21.64
CA ILE A 256 -9.45 -40.65 20.45
C ILE A 256 -9.52 -39.46 19.51
N ASP A 257 -8.37 -38.81 19.31
CA ASP A 257 -8.20 -37.77 18.28
C ASP A 257 -7.88 -38.46 16.94
N PHE A 258 -8.90 -38.61 16.08
CA PHE A 258 -8.75 -39.14 14.71
C PHE A 258 -8.13 -38.12 13.74
N GLY A 259 -8.00 -36.86 14.17
CA GLY A 259 -7.48 -35.77 13.36
C GLY A 259 -8.41 -35.38 12.21
N GLU A 260 -7.83 -35.16 11.02
CA GLU A 260 -8.58 -34.68 9.87
C GLU A 260 -9.42 -35.79 9.22
N VAL A 261 -10.69 -35.47 8.94
CA VAL A 261 -11.61 -36.39 8.27
C VAL A 261 -11.39 -36.34 6.76
N ILE A 262 -11.19 -37.49 6.13
CA ILE A 262 -11.10 -37.60 4.68
C ILE A 262 -12.52 -37.52 4.08
N PRO A 263 -12.82 -36.54 3.22
CA PRO A 263 -14.12 -36.45 2.56
C PRO A 263 -14.42 -37.71 1.74
N ASN A 264 -15.65 -38.22 1.82
CA ASN A 264 -16.11 -39.42 1.11
C ASN A 264 -15.33 -40.72 1.41
N ASN A 265 -14.51 -40.74 2.47
CA ASN A 265 -13.71 -41.88 2.93
C ASN A 265 -12.73 -42.46 1.88
N ILE A 266 -12.45 -41.76 0.79
CA ILE A 266 -11.49 -42.18 -0.24
C ILE A 266 -10.66 -40.97 -0.68
N LEU A 267 -9.33 -41.08 -0.60
CA LEU A 267 -8.37 -40.09 -1.08
C LEU A 267 -7.34 -40.75 -1.99
N ILE A 268 -6.90 -40.05 -3.04
CA ILE A 268 -5.79 -40.47 -3.89
C ILE A 268 -4.60 -39.57 -3.59
N ILE A 269 -3.43 -40.17 -3.31
CA ILE A 269 -2.17 -39.46 -3.10
C ILE A 269 -1.15 -40.03 -4.07
N ASN A 270 -0.40 -39.14 -4.71
CA ASN A 270 0.59 -39.50 -5.70
C ASN A 270 2.00 -39.26 -5.17
N ARG A 271 2.94 -40.13 -5.55
CA ARG A 271 4.39 -40.01 -5.34
C ARG A 271 4.75 -39.81 -3.87
N VAL A 272 4.48 -40.82 -3.06
CA VAL A 272 4.88 -40.84 -1.65
C VAL A 272 6.18 -41.64 -1.52
N THR A 273 7.26 -40.94 -1.19
CA THR A 273 8.59 -41.56 -1.03
C THR A 273 8.59 -42.58 0.11
N ASN A 274 9.33 -43.69 -0.06
CA ASN A 274 9.45 -44.77 0.94
C ASN A 274 8.11 -45.45 1.34
N VAL A 275 7.09 -45.35 0.48
CA VAL A 275 5.78 -45.99 0.64
C VAL A 275 5.49 -46.77 -0.64
N GLU A 276 4.83 -47.92 -0.55
CA GLU A 276 4.46 -48.72 -1.73
C GLU A 276 3.12 -48.25 -2.32
N ALA A 277 2.90 -48.51 -3.61
CA ALA A 277 1.59 -48.24 -4.21
C ALA A 277 0.56 -49.25 -3.69
N GLY A 278 -0.66 -48.78 -3.37
CA GLY A 278 -1.71 -49.65 -2.84
C GLY A 278 -2.85 -48.91 -2.15
N TYR A 279 -3.80 -49.67 -1.61
CA TYR A 279 -4.96 -49.14 -0.89
C TYR A 279 -4.76 -49.28 0.62
N TYR A 280 -4.46 -48.17 1.28
CA TYR A 280 -4.17 -48.09 2.70
C TYR A 280 -5.47 -47.89 3.49
N LEU A 281 -5.72 -48.76 4.47
CA LEU A 281 -6.81 -48.57 5.44
C LEU A 281 -6.32 -47.64 6.56
N VAL A 282 -6.58 -46.35 6.36
CA VAL A 282 -6.16 -45.26 7.25
C VAL A 282 -7.14 -45.13 8.41
N LEU A 283 -6.58 -45.11 9.62
CA LEU A 283 -7.27 -44.98 10.89
C LEU A 283 -7.42 -43.51 11.30
N ALA A 284 -6.40 -42.68 11.06
CA ALA A 284 -6.34 -41.28 11.46
C ALA A 284 -5.36 -40.48 10.60
N VAL A 285 -5.58 -39.17 10.54
CA VAL A 285 -4.74 -38.22 9.77
C VAL A 285 -4.32 -37.05 10.65
N HIS A 286 -3.01 -36.89 10.87
CA HIS A 286 -2.46 -35.85 11.77
C HIS A 286 -1.35 -35.06 11.09
N SER A 287 -1.27 -33.75 11.32
CA SER A 287 -0.11 -32.93 10.92
C SER A 287 0.98 -32.86 11.99
N ASP A 288 0.66 -33.20 13.23
CA ASP A 288 1.55 -33.10 14.40
C ASP A 288 2.07 -34.48 14.83
N THR A 289 3.37 -34.55 15.16
CA THR A 289 4.04 -35.79 15.55
C THR A 289 3.60 -36.32 16.92
N ASN A 290 3.29 -35.43 17.88
CA ASN A 290 2.83 -35.86 19.20
C ASN A 290 1.41 -36.45 19.13
N LYS A 291 0.53 -35.83 18.34
CA LYS A 291 -0.80 -36.36 18.08
C LYS A 291 -0.75 -37.72 17.39
N ARG A 292 0.08 -37.85 16.35
CA ARG A 292 0.35 -39.12 15.67
C ARG A 292 0.83 -40.18 16.67
N ASP A 293 1.86 -39.89 17.46
CA ASP A 293 2.44 -40.84 18.40
C ASP A 293 1.46 -41.25 19.51
N ASN A 294 0.64 -40.31 19.97
CA ASN A 294 -0.41 -40.58 20.95
C ASN A 294 -1.48 -41.52 20.36
N PHE A 295 -1.93 -41.28 19.13
CA PHE A 295 -2.88 -42.16 18.46
C PHE A 295 -2.31 -43.57 18.27
N VAL A 296 -1.08 -43.68 17.75
CA VAL A 296 -0.39 -44.98 17.56
C VAL A 296 -0.27 -45.73 18.88
N ARG A 297 0.10 -45.05 19.98
CA ARG A 297 0.16 -45.63 21.32
C ARG A 297 -1.19 -46.18 21.77
N LYS A 298 -2.28 -45.43 21.58
CA LYS A 298 -3.64 -45.87 21.93
C LYS A 298 -4.08 -47.10 21.14
N VAL A 299 -3.78 -47.16 19.84
CA VAL A 299 -4.07 -48.33 19.00
C VAL A 299 -3.30 -49.58 19.49
N ILE A 300 -2.05 -49.42 19.91
CA ILE A 300 -1.25 -50.53 20.46
C ILE A 300 -1.77 -50.95 21.85
N GLN A 301 -2.13 -49.99 22.71
CA GLN A 301 -2.71 -50.25 24.03
C GLN A 301 -4.00 -51.07 23.94
N SER A 302 -4.80 -50.88 22.88
CA SER A 302 -6.01 -51.66 22.63
C SER A 302 -5.73 -53.06 22.04
N GLY A 303 -4.46 -53.47 21.94
CA GLY A 303 -4.06 -54.78 21.42
C GLY A 303 -3.77 -54.83 19.92
N ASN A 304 -3.96 -53.75 19.16
CA ASN A 304 -3.65 -53.76 17.73
C ASN A 304 -2.23 -53.27 17.47
N LYS A 305 -1.30 -54.21 17.30
CA LYS A 305 0.12 -53.92 16.98
C LYS A 305 0.38 -53.69 15.49
N SER A 306 -0.58 -54.01 14.63
CA SER A 306 -0.47 -53.87 13.18
C SER A 306 -0.75 -52.42 12.74
N VAL A 307 -0.29 -51.44 13.51
CA VAL A 307 -0.37 -50.02 13.15
C VAL A 307 0.96 -49.55 12.58
N ASP A 308 0.89 -48.78 11.51
CA ASP A 308 2.05 -48.13 10.89
C ASP A 308 1.60 -46.74 10.37
N PHE A 309 2.52 -45.93 9.89
CA PHE A 309 2.20 -44.64 9.31
C PHE A 309 3.21 -44.23 8.26
N PHE A 310 2.78 -43.37 7.35
CA PHE A 310 3.67 -42.65 6.44
C PHE A 310 3.39 -41.16 6.46
N TYR A 311 4.34 -40.37 5.98
CA TYR A 311 4.23 -38.92 5.83
C TYR A 311 4.11 -38.58 4.34
N ASP A 312 3.11 -37.78 3.98
CA ASP A 312 3.03 -37.17 2.66
C ASP A 312 3.51 -35.73 2.74
N VAL A 313 4.62 -35.43 2.05
CA VAL A 313 5.24 -34.09 2.02
C VAL A 313 4.30 -33.07 1.38
N ASN A 314 3.47 -33.49 0.41
CA ASN A 314 2.59 -32.58 -0.33
C ASN A 314 1.47 -32.01 0.54
N SER A 315 0.80 -32.89 1.31
CA SER A 315 -0.22 -32.48 2.27
C SER A 315 0.34 -32.08 3.63
N SER A 316 1.62 -32.39 3.90
CA SER A 316 2.27 -32.23 5.20
C SER A 316 1.56 -32.99 6.33
N LYS A 317 1.04 -34.19 6.02
CA LYS A 317 0.24 -35.01 6.94
C LYS A 317 0.81 -36.42 7.10
N TYR A 318 0.64 -36.95 8.30
CA TYR A 318 0.82 -38.36 8.63
C TYR A 318 -0.49 -39.10 8.42
N TYR A 319 -0.42 -40.19 7.66
CA TYR A 319 -1.50 -41.13 7.44
C TYR A 319 -1.20 -42.39 8.25
N ILE A 320 -1.95 -42.59 9.33
CA ILE A 320 -1.78 -43.74 10.23
C ILE A 320 -2.69 -44.84 9.74
N TYR A 321 -2.15 -46.01 9.42
CA TYR A 321 -2.88 -47.09 8.78
C TYR A 321 -2.68 -48.43 9.49
N SER A 322 -3.59 -49.37 9.26
CA SER A 322 -3.51 -50.73 9.81
C SER A 322 -3.03 -51.76 8.79
N LYS A 323 -3.47 -51.63 7.54
CA LYS A 323 -3.15 -52.60 6.49
C LYS A 323 -3.21 -51.97 5.10
N VAL A 324 -2.40 -52.53 4.21
CA VAL A 324 -2.38 -52.20 2.78
C VAL A 324 -3.03 -53.35 2.00
N TYR A 325 -3.84 -53.00 1.01
CA TYR A 325 -4.57 -53.92 0.14
C TYR A 325 -4.18 -53.69 -1.32
N GLY A 326 -4.24 -54.76 -2.13
CA GLY A 326 -3.93 -54.67 -3.56
C GLY A 326 -5.06 -54.07 -4.39
N SER A 327 -6.29 -54.09 -3.87
CA SER A 327 -7.47 -53.58 -4.58
C SER A 327 -8.41 -52.77 -3.70
N LEU A 328 -9.13 -51.82 -4.33
CA LEU A 328 -10.16 -51.03 -3.65
C LEU A 328 -11.27 -51.92 -3.06
N THR A 329 -11.61 -53.00 -3.76
CA THR A 329 -12.65 -53.94 -3.34
C THR A 329 -12.27 -54.61 -2.02
N GLU A 330 -11.05 -55.13 -1.90
CA GLU A 330 -10.56 -55.74 -0.65
C GLU A 330 -10.52 -54.73 0.51
N ALA A 331 -10.00 -53.53 0.25
CA ALA A 331 -9.94 -52.46 1.25
C ALA A 331 -11.35 -52.08 1.76
N ARG A 332 -12.33 -51.95 0.84
CA ARG A 332 -13.73 -51.66 1.20
C ARG A 332 -14.35 -52.77 2.02
N SER A 333 -14.17 -54.03 1.62
CA SER A 333 -14.67 -55.17 2.38
C SER A 333 -14.08 -55.21 3.79
N ALA A 334 -12.78 -54.96 3.93
CA ALA A 334 -12.14 -54.90 5.25
C ALA A 334 -12.64 -53.73 6.11
N MET A 335 -12.83 -52.54 5.51
CA MET A 335 -13.38 -51.38 6.22
C MET A 335 -14.81 -51.63 6.71
N GLN A 336 -15.64 -52.32 5.91
CA GLN A 336 -17.02 -52.67 6.27
C GLN A 336 -17.08 -53.73 7.37
N ASN A 337 -16.27 -54.79 7.26
CA ASN A 337 -16.28 -55.92 8.19
C ASN A 337 -15.75 -55.55 9.59
N ASN A 338 -14.94 -54.50 9.70
CA ASN A 338 -14.27 -54.13 10.95
C ASN A 338 -14.80 -52.83 11.59
N LYS A 339 -15.98 -52.34 11.18
CA LYS A 339 -16.61 -51.13 11.76
C LYS A 339 -16.85 -51.19 13.28
N THR A 340 -16.88 -52.39 13.85
CA THR A 340 -17.09 -52.63 15.29
C THR A 340 -15.83 -52.39 16.12
N THR A 341 -14.65 -52.28 15.48
CA THR A 341 -13.41 -51.91 16.18
C THR A 341 -13.35 -50.40 16.38
N LEU A 342 -13.15 -49.95 17.62
CA LEU A 342 -13.17 -48.54 18.02
C LEU A 342 -12.40 -47.61 17.08
N TYR A 343 -11.15 -47.97 16.74
CA TYR A 343 -10.25 -47.19 15.89
C TYR A 343 -10.57 -47.23 14.39
N LEU A 344 -11.48 -48.10 13.96
CA LEU A 344 -11.94 -48.22 12.57
C LEU A 344 -13.26 -47.49 12.32
N SER A 345 -13.90 -46.96 13.37
CA SER A 345 -15.17 -46.23 13.29
C SER A 345 -15.12 -44.98 12.39
N LYS A 346 -13.94 -44.38 12.24
CA LYS A 346 -13.66 -43.23 11.36
C LYS A 346 -12.65 -43.53 10.26
N SER A 347 -12.42 -44.83 9.98
CA SER A 347 -11.44 -45.23 8.98
C SER A 347 -11.81 -44.79 7.56
N SER A 348 -10.78 -44.60 6.74
CA SER A 348 -10.85 -44.16 5.35
C SER A 348 -9.84 -44.93 4.51
N ILE A 349 -10.03 -44.93 3.19
CA ILE A 349 -9.12 -45.58 2.25
C ILE A 349 -8.27 -44.51 1.56
N VAL A 350 -6.96 -44.66 1.61
CA VAL A 350 -6.02 -43.83 0.85
C VAL A 350 -5.38 -44.68 -0.23
N ASN A 351 -5.59 -44.32 -1.49
CA ASN A 351 -4.92 -44.93 -2.63
C ASN A 351 -3.59 -44.19 -2.87
N VAL A 352 -2.48 -44.87 -2.59
CA VAL A 352 -1.14 -44.37 -2.90
C VAL A 352 -0.74 -44.87 -4.28
N GLN A 353 -0.41 -43.94 -5.16
CA GLN A 353 0.08 -44.21 -6.52
C GLN A 353 1.49 -43.63 -6.62
N ASN A 354 2.47 -44.41 -7.06
CA ASN A 354 3.86 -43.95 -7.19
C ASN A 354 4.33 -43.92 -8.64
#